data_AF-A0AAW3JPD3-F1
#
_entry.id   AF-A0AAW3JPD3-F1
#
_cell.length_a   1.000
_cell.length_b   1.000
_cell.length_c   1.000
_cell.angle_alpha   90.00
_cell.angle_beta   90.00
_cell.angle_gamma   90.00
#
_symmetry.space_group_name_H-M   'P 1'
#
loop_
_entity.id
_entity.type
_entity.pdbx_description
1 polymer ?
#
loop_
_entity_poly.entity_id
_entity_poly.type
_entity_poly.pdbx_seq_one_letter_code
_entity_poly.pdbx_strand_id
1 'polypeptide(L)'
;MDGVEPYRLEMQAKAAIGTSANLYDFWDDRLYREVVDDSRIIINLASKEYSRCIEKYLVPDDRYITITFCEQSGDRLVTKGTYAKMARGEMVRYIL
;
A
#
# COMPACT_ATOMS: atom_id res chain seq x y z
N MET A 1 -5.31 -3.45 19.48
CA MET A 1 -4.35 -3.99 18.49
C MET A 1 -4.92 -5.33 18.07
N ASP A 2 -5.08 -5.54 16.76
CA ASP A 2 -5.68 -6.77 16.24
C ASP A 2 -4.71 -7.95 16.37
N GLY A 3 -5.25 -9.11 16.73
CA GLY A 3 -4.48 -10.36 16.77
C GLY A 3 -4.28 -10.90 15.36
N VAL A 4 -3.04 -11.28 15.03
CA VAL A 4 -2.68 -11.86 13.73
C VAL A 4 -1.93 -13.17 13.97
N GLU A 5 -2.42 -14.26 13.40
CA GLU A 5 -1.74 -15.58 13.38
C GLU A 5 -0.75 -15.63 12.22
N PRO A 6 0.41 -16.31 12.32
CA PRO A 6 1.36 -16.42 11.21
C PRO A 6 0.73 -17.01 9.95
N TYR A 7 0.85 -16.27 8.84
CA TYR A 7 0.39 -16.70 7.52
C TYR A 7 1.36 -16.24 6.42
N ARG A 8 1.25 -16.84 5.24
CA ARG A 8 1.94 -16.38 4.02
C ARG A 8 0.96 -16.29 2.86
N LEU A 9 0.43 -15.09 2.65
CA LEU A 9 -0.51 -14.79 1.57
C LEU A 9 -0.20 -13.40 1.01
N GLU A 10 0.63 -13.35 -0.03
CA GLU A 10 1.02 -12.13 -0.73
C GLU A 10 -0.10 -11.68 -1.69
N MET A 11 -0.28 -10.38 -1.91
CA MET A 11 -1.36 -9.86 -2.75
C MET A 11 -1.26 -10.33 -4.22
N GLN A 12 -0.04 -10.59 -4.69
CA GLN A 12 0.21 -11.15 -6.02
C GLN A 12 0.09 -12.69 -6.10
N ALA A 13 -0.29 -13.38 -5.03
CA ALA A 13 -0.45 -14.82 -5.05
C ALA A 13 -1.46 -15.23 -6.14
N LYS A 14 -1.08 -16.21 -6.96
CA LYS A 14 -1.96 -16.81 -7.98
C LYS A 14 -2.92 -17.78 -7.32
N ALA A 15 -3.86 -17.24 -6.55
CA ALA A 15 -4.87 -17.98 -5.82
C ALA A 15 -6.25 -17.47 -6.25
N ALA A 16 -7.05 -18.35 -6.86
CA ALA A 16 -8.47 -18.10 -7.05
C ALA A 16 -9.20 -18.33 -5.71
N ILE A 17 -10.12 -17.45 -5.37
CA ILE A 17 -10.86 -17.48 -4.10
C ILE A 17 -12.34 -17.41 -4.41
N GLY A 18 -13.02 -18.55 -4.31
CA GLY A 18 -14.42 -18.69 -4.72
C GLY A 18 -14.59 -18.31 -6.19
N THR A 19 -15.34 -17.24 -6.46
CA THR A 19 -15.58 -16.69 -7.80
C THR A 19 -14.55 -15.65 -8.24
N SER A 20 -13.63 -15.25 -7.34
CA SER A 20 -12.63 -14.21 -7.62
C SER A 20 -11.36 -14.81 -8.20
N ALA A 21 -10.82 -14.19 -9.25
CA ALA A 21 -9.64 -14.71 -9.95
C ALA A 21 -8.33 -14.48 -9.18
N ASN A 22 -8.29 -13.49 -8.29
CA ASN A 22 -7.11 -13.14 -7.49
C ASN A 22 -7.53 -12.34 -6.25
N LEU A 23 -6.57 -12.00 -5.39
CA LEU A 23 -6.81 -11.23 -4.16
C LEU A 23 -7.27 -9.80 -4.40
N TYR A 24 -6.87 -9.14 -5.48
CA TYR A 24 -7.36 -7.79 -5.80
C TYR A 24 -8.86 -7.81 -6.08
N ASP A 25 -9.31 -8.78 -6.86
CA ASP A 25 -10.74 -8.95 -7.18
C ASP A 25 -11.52 -9.44 -5.96
N PHE A 26 -10.92 -10.32 -5.14
CA PHE A 26 -11.53 -10.77 -3.90
C PHE A 26 -11.79 -9.58 -2.98
N TRP A 27 -10.77 -8.79 -2.64
CA TRP A 27 -10.93 -7.67 -1.70
C TRP A 27 -11.86 -6.58 -2.23
N ASP A 28 -11.90 -6.38 -3.54
CA ASP A 28 -12.67 -5.33 -4.19
C ASP A 28 -12.40 -3.97 -3.52
N ASP A 29 -13.42 -3.14 -3.30
CA ASP A 29 -13.28 -1.82 -2.68
C ASP A 29 -13.21 -1.85 -1.14
N ARG A 30 -13.31 -3.03 -0.51
CA ARG A 30 -13.41 -3.15 0.94
C ARG A 30 -12.22 -2.52 1.65
N LEU A 31 -11.01 -2.78 1.17
CA LEU A 31 -9.79 -2.21 1.75
C LEU A 31 -9.74 -0.68 1.61
N TYR A 32 -10.25 -0.14 0.51
CA TYR A 32 -10.35 1.30 0.31
C TYR A 32 -11.33 1.94 1.31
N ARG A 33 -12.50 1.33 1.51
CA ARG A 33 -13.51 1.85 2.47
C ARG A 33 -13.01 1.86 3.91
N GLU A 34 -12.16 0.92 4.28
CA GLU A 34 -11.59 0.83 5.65
C GLU A 34 -10.49 1.87 5.91
N VAL A 35 -9.77 2.33 4.87
CA VAL A 35 -8.66 3.30 5.04
C VAL A 35 -9.08 4.74 4.81
N VAL A 36 -10.20 4.98 4.13
CA VAL A 36 -10.71 6.34 3.87
C VAL A 36 -11.52 6.81 5.07
N ASP A 37 -11.23 8.00 5.56
CA ASP A 37 -11.97 8.68 6.61
C ASP A 37 -12.58 10.00 6.10
N ASP A 38 -13.21 10.77 7.00
CA ASP A 38 -13.82 12.06 6.66
C ASP A 38 -12.82 13.08 6.08
N SER A 39 -11.52 12.94 6.38
CA SER A 39 -10.48 13.82 5.83
C SER A 39 -10.16 13.51 4.37
N ARG A 40 -10.43 12.27 3.93
CA ARG A 40 -10.07 11.74 2.61
C ARG A 40 -8.58 11.86 2.25
N ILE A 41 -7.70 12.02 3.25
CA ILE A 41 -6.25 12.09 3.04
C ILE A 41 -5.67 10.69 3.25
N ILE A 42 -5.05 10.14 2.20
CA ILE A 42 -4.43 8.82 2.25
C ILE A 42 -2.93 8.99 1.97
N ILE A 43 -2.11 8.70 2.98
CA ILE A 43 -0.64 8.69 2.85
C ILE A 43 -0.18 7.29 2.46
N ASN A 44 0.19 7.12 1.20
CA ASN A 44 0.68 5.86 0.68
C ASN A 44 2.17 5.67 0.97
N LEU A 45 2.45 4.79 1.94
CA LEU A 45 3.77 4.24 2.24
C LEU A 45 3.87 2.75 1.89
N ALA A 46 2.88 2.18 1.20
CA ALA A 46 2.87 0.77 0.83
C ALA A 46 3.72 0.52 -0.44
N SER A 47 4.04 -0.74 -0.72
CA SER A 47 4.54 -1.12 -2.04
C SER A 47 3.39 -1.10 -3.06
N LYS A 48 3.75 -1.08 -4.36
CA LYS A 48 2.75 -1.12 -5.44
C LYS A 48 1.86 -2.36 -5.41
N GLU A 49 2.39 -3.46 -4.88
CA GLU A 49 1.67 -4.73 -4.73
C GLU A 49 0.44 -4.57 -3.82
N TYR A 50 0.54 -3.78 -2.76
CA TYR A 50 -0.57 -3.54 -1.85
C TYR A 50 -1.35 -2.29 -2.25
N SER A 51 -0.68 -1.20 -2.63
CA SER A 51 -1.38 0.07 -2.92
C SER A 51 -2.39 -0.04 -4.06
N ARG A 52 -2.20 -0.97 -5.00
CA ARG A 52 -3.10 -1.20 -6.13
C ARG A 52 -4.55 -1.51 -5.72
N CYS A 53 -4.78 -2.18 -4.58
CA CYS A 53 -6.15 -2.45 -4.12
C CYS A 53 -6.86 -1.18 -3.59
N ILE A 54 -6.11 -0.12 -3.31
CA ILE A 54 -6.66 1.19 -2.90
C ILE A 54 -6.80 2.09 -4.12
N GLU A 55 -5.74 2.20 -4.93
CA GLU A 55 -5.69 3.09 -6.09
C GLU A 55 -6.83 2.88 -7.09
N LYS A 56 -7.32 1.64 -7.23
CA LYS A 56 -8.41 1.29 -8.14
C LYS A 56 -9.75 1.97 -7.78
N TYR A 57 -9.93 2.39 -6.53
CA TYR A 57 -11.20 2.90 -6.00
C TYR A 57 -11.15 4.36 -5.57
N LEU A 58 -10.02 5.04 -5.80
CA LEU A 58 -9.87 6.47 -5.52
C LEU A 58 -10.88 7.29 -6.33
N VAL A 59 -11.41 8.33 -5.71
CA VAL A 59 -12.33 9.30 -6.31
C VAL A 59 -11.71 10.70 -6.32
N PRO A 60 -12.26 11.67 -7.09
CA PRO A 60 -11.66 13.01 -7.21
C PRO A 60 -11.46 13.78 -5.90
N ASP A 61 -12.29 13.51 -4.89
CA ASP A 61 -12.20 14.16 -3.57
C ASP A 61 -11.07 13.58 -2.70
N ASP A 62 -10.43 12.48 -3.11
CA ASP A 62 -9.35 11.86 -2.35
C ASP A 62 -8.03 12.57 -2.56
N ARG A 63 -7.38 12.91 -1.44
CA ARG A 63 -6.00 13.39 -1.46
C ARG A 63 -5.05 12.22 -1.24
N TYR A 64 -4.65 11.59 -2.34
CA TYR A 64 -3.72 10.46 -2.33
C TYR A 64 -2.25 10.91 -2.45
N ILE A 65 -1.50 10.84 -1.35
CA ILE A 65 -0.10 11.29 -1.27
C ILE A 65 0.82 10.08 -1.30
N THR A 66 1.58 9.90 -2.38
CA THR A 66 2.60 8.84 -2.47
C THR A 66 3.99 9.37 -2.15
N ILE A 67 4.63 8.79 -1.13
CA ILE A 67 5.99 9.16 -0.73
C ILE A 67 6.98 8.14 -1.29
N THR A 68 7.93 8.62 -2.09
CA THR A 68 8.98 7.80 -2.68
C THR A 68 10.31 8.13 -2.03
N PHE A 69 10.97 7.10 -1.50
CA PHE A 69 12.30 7.20 -0.91
C PHE A 69 13.35 6.79 -1.93
N CYS A 70 14.20 7.74 -2.29
CA CYS A 70 15.28 7.53 -3.25
C CYS A 70 16.62 7.99 -2.69
N GLU A 71 17.68 7.36 -3.18
CA GLU A 71 19.06 7.75 -2.93
C GLU A 71 19.66 8.29 -4.22
N GLN A 72 20.52 9.31 -4.12
CA GLN A 72 21.27 9.79 -5.27
C GLN A 72 22.38 8.79 -5.62
N SER A 73 22.38 8.32 -6.86
CA SER A 73 23.41 7.44 -7.42
C SER A 73 23.93 8.07 -8.71
N GLY A 74 25.06 8.78 -8.60
CA GLY A 74 25.55 9.67 -9.64
C GLY A 74 24.55 10.78 -9.93
N ASP A 75 24.14 10.88 -11.20
CA ASP A 75 23.19 11.90 -11.68
C ASP A 75 21.72 11.44 -11.63
N ARG A 76 21.44 10.26 -11.07
CA ARG A 76 20.08 9.69 -11.03
C ARG A 76 19.62 9.45 -9.60
N LEU A 77 18.33 9.61 -9.37
CA LEU A 77 17.66 9.15 -8.17
C LEU A 77 17.25 7.69 -8.35
N VAL A 78 17.69 6.82 -7.44
CA VAL A 78 17.40 5.39 -7.47
C VAL A 78 16.69 4.96 -6.19
N THR A 79 15.68 4.10 -6.34
CA THR A 79 15.00 3.50 -5.19
C THR A 79 15.68 2.18 -4.84
N LYS A 80 16.41 2.14 -3.71
CA LYS A 80 16.94 0.90 -3.16
C LYS A 80 15.90 0.25 -2.25
N GLY A 81 15.38 -0.91 -2.65
CA GLY A 81 14.22 -1.54 -2.02
C GLY A 81 14.31 -1.72 -0.49
N THR A 82 15.46 -2.19 0.02
CA THR A 82 15.68 -2.35 1.47
C THR A 82 15.59 -1.02 2.21
N TYR A 83 16.30 0.01 1.73
CA TYR A 83 16.27 1.33 2.37
C TYR A 83 14.91 1.99 2.24
N ALA A 84 14.23 1.85 1.10
CA ALA A 84 12.88 2.35 0.94
C ALA A 84 11.90 1.69 1.93
N LYS A 85 12.04 0.38 2.18
CA LYS A 85 11.23 -0.34 3.17
C LYS A 85 11.50 0.15 4.60
N MET A 86 12.76 0.36 4.95
CA MET A 86 13.14 0.92 6.25
C MET A 86 12.61 2.35 6.42
N ALA A 87 12.81 3.21 5.41
CA ALA A 87 12.39 4.60 5.45
C ALA A 87 10.87 4.77 5.54
N ARG A 88 10.08 3.89 4.90
CA ARG A 88 8.63 3.83 5.10
C ARG A 88 8.26 3.59 6.57
N GLY A 89 8.94 2.65 7.22
CA GLY A 89 8.74 2.37 8.65
C GLY A 89 9.11 3.56 9.54
N GLU A 90 10.24 4.22 9.27
CA GLU A 90 10.64 5.43 10.01
C GLU A 90 9.66 6.60 9.77
N MET A 91 9.13 6.76 8.57
CA MET A 91 8.12 7.79 8.28
C MET A 91 6.84 7.57 9.09
N VAL A 92 6.37 6.32 9.21
CA VAL A 92 5.21 6.01 10.06
C VAL A 92 5.48 6.43 11.50
N ARG A 93 6.66 6.12 12.05
CA ARG A 93 7.06 6.52 13.41
C ARG A 93 7.22 8.04 13.59
N TYR A 94 7.47 8.77 12.52
CA TYR A 94 7.62 10.22 12.57
C TYR A 94 6.26 10.95 12.60
N ILE A 95 5.24 10.38 11.96
CA ILE A 95 3.89 10.98 11.87
C ILE A 95 3.03 10.64 13.08
N LEU A 96 3.24 9.47 13.70
CA LEU A 96 2.53 9.00 14.90
C LEU A 96 3.19 9.50 16.19
#